data_AF-A0A3N0ZAY0-F1
#
_entry.id   AF-A0A3N0ZAY0-F1
#
_cell.length_a   1.000
_cell.length_b   1.000
_cell.length_c   1.000
_cell.angle_alpha   90.00
_cell.angle_beta   90.00
_cell.angle_gamma   90.00
#
_symmetry.space_group_name_H-M   'P 1'
#
loop_
_entity.id
_entity.type
_entity.pdbx_description
1 polymer ?
#
loop_
_entity_poly.entity_id
_entity_poly.type
_entity_poly.pdbx_seq_one_letter_code
_entity_poly.pdbx_strand_id
1 'polypeptide(L)'
;MSSSKKHSLKGLMLVVAKDLLEAEQIEKEEERKRYMEENCPLLSYPSSKQELEELCKELHAKIDVIDEERYILEHKAIMVVDEVKDLNIKIVDLKGKFKKPPLKKVRMSADAMLQALLGSKHKVSMDLRANLKQVKKEVKEEGLRMKVIRKRDGLRAAEVFSKIYWSCWELQSLVLSIANTIMEKEDAQLIIDREAYMTENCPPLSMPSSTADLQELCKKLHQQIDKVDEERYDLNTKVDKANKEIEDLKIKVVDLIGKFKKPALKKVRMSADQMLQALLGSKHKVSLDLRANLKQVKKEVKEEVSDVGDWRKNVEDKAGMGGRKKMFEGEA
;
A
#
# COMPACT_ATOMS: atom_id res chain seq x y z
N MET A 1 20.76 -36.68 13.09
CA MET A 1 21.51 -35.89 12.07
C MET A 1 22.01 -34.59 12.67
N SER A 2 23.34 -34.44 12.81
CA SER A 2 23.97 -33.19 13.30
C SER A 2 23.67 -32.01 12.37
N SER A 3 23.58 -30.80 12.93
CA SER A 3 23.36 -29.54 12.19
C SER A 3 24.38 -29.37 11.05
N SER A 4 25.65 -29.69 11.33
CA SER A 4 26.75 -29.62 10.35
C SER A 4 26.50 -30.54 9.14
N LYS A 5 26.05 -31.77 9.39
CA LYS A 5 25.74 -32.75 8.33
C LYS A 5 24.55 -32.31 7.47
N LYS A 6 23.54 -31.66 8.07
CA LYS A 6 22.40 -31.07 7.33
C LYS A 6 22.83 -29.91 6.43
N HIS A 7 23.72 -29.04 6.90
CA HIS A 7 24.21 -27.92 6.11
C HIS A 7 25.06 -28.38 4.93
N SER A 8 25.96 -29.33 5.16
CA SER A 8 26.77 -29.94 4.10
C SER A 8 25.91 -30.61 3.02
N LEU A 9 24.88 -31.38 3.41
CA LEU A 9 23.93 -31.97 2.46
C LEU A 9 23.15 -30.93 1.66
N LYS A 10 22.66 -29.85 2.30
CA LYS A 10 22.00 -28.75 1.59
C LYS A 10 22.92 -28.09 0.58
N GLY A 11 24.18 -27.88 0.94
CA GLY A 11 25.18 -27.33 0.02
C GLY A 11 25.35 -28.21 -1.22
N LEU A 12 25.55 -29.53 -1.02
CA LEU A 12 25.66 -30.48 -2.13
C LEU A 12 24.40 -30.51 -3.01
N MET A 13 23.20 -30.48 -2.41
CA MET A 13 21.94 -30.44 -3.16
C MET A 13 21.81 -29.15 -4.00
N LEU A 14 22.24 -28.00 -3.48
CA LEU A 14 22.21 -26.75 -4.23
C LEU A 14 23.20 -26.74 -5.40
N VAL A 15 24.38 -27.33 -5.22
CA VAL A 15 25.36 -27.48 -6.31
C VAL A 15 24.76 -28.33 -7.44
N VAL A 16 24.24 -29.52 -7.11
CA VAL A 16 23.60 -30.39 -8.12
C VAL A 16 22.40 -29.71 -8.78
N ALA A 17 21.57 -29.00 -8.01
CA ALA A 17 20.43 -28.27 -8.57
C ALA A 17 20.87 -27.16 -9.54
N LYS A 18 21.97 -26.46 -9.24
CA LYS A 18 22.55 -25.45 -10.11
C LYS A 18 23.04 -26.07 -11.42
N ASP A 19 23.80 -27.15 -11.34
CA ASP A 19 24.35 -27.82 -12.53
C ASP A 19 23.24 -28.35 -13.45
N LEU A 20 22.15 -28.88 -12.89
CA LEU A 20 20.98 -29.31 -13.65
C LEU A 20 20.26 -28.14 -14.34
N LEU A 21 20.15 -26.98 -13.68
CA LEU A 21 19.56 -25.77 -14.27
C LEU A 21 20.41 -25.23 -15.42
N GLU A 22 21.74 -25.25 -15.28
CA GLU A 22 22.66 -24.84 -16.36
C GLU A 22 22.57 -25.81 -17.55
N ALA A 23 22.49 -27.12 -17.30
CA ALA A 23 22.29 -28.11 -18.35
C ALA A 23 20.96 -27.93 -19.09
N GLU A 24 19.85 -27.69 -18.37
CA GLU A 24 18.54 -27.42 -18.96
C GLU A 24 18.54 -26.14 -19.81
N GLN A 25 19.29 -25.10 -19.39
CA GLN A 25 19.44 -23.87 -20.17
C GLN A 25 20.15 -24.13 -21.50
N ILE A 26 21.24 -24.90 -21.49
CA ILE A 26 21.97 -25.27 -22.70
C ILE A 26 21.07 -26.06 -23.65
N GLU A 27 20.34 -27.05 -23.15
CA GLU A 27 19.43 -27.87 -23.96
C GLU A 27 18.32 -27.02 -24.61
N LYS A 28 17.74 -26.07 -23.87
CA LYS A 28 16.75 -25.11 -24.39
C LYS A 28 17.33 -24.19 -25.46
N GLU A 29 18.57 -23.75 -25.32
CA GLU A 29 19.24 -22.93 -26.34
C GLU A 29 19.51 -23.73 -27.61
N GLU A 30 19.92 -24.99 -27.49
CA GLU A 30 20.13 -25.91 -28.61
C GLU A 30 18.82 -26.26 -29.31
N GLU A 31 17.74 -26.51 -28.56
CA GLU A 31 16.40 -26.70 -29.10
C GLU A 31 15.93 -25.46 -29.87
N ARG A 32 16.13 -24.25 -29.31
CA ARG A 32 15.83 -23.00 -30.02
C ARG A 32 16.64 -22.86 -31.32
N LYS A 33 17.92 -23.22 -31.31
CA LYS A 33 18.76 -23.19 -32.52
C LYS A 33 18.24 -24.16 -33.58
N ARG A 34 17.96 -25.41 -33.20
CA ARG A 34 17.39 -26.43 -34.10
C ARG A 34 16.06 -25.95 -34.70
N TYR A 35 15.17 -25.40 -33.88
CA TYR A 35 13.91 -24.84 -34.34
C TYR A 35 14.11 -23.70 -35.35
N MET A 36 15.06 -22.79 -35.10
CA MET A 36 15.35 -21.68 -36.02
C MET A 36 15.96 -22.16 -37.33
N GLU A 37 16.83 -23.17 -37.31
CA GLU A 37 17.41 -23.77 -38.51
C GLU A 37 16.36 -24.46 -39.39
N GLU A 38 15.37 -25.13 -38.77
CA GLU A 38 14.27 -25.79 -39.49
C GLU A 38 13.24 -24.81 -40.05
N ASN A 39 12.85 -23.79 -39.26
CA ASN A 39 11.74 -22.89 -39.60
C ASN A 39 12.19 -21.60 -40.32
N CYS A 40 13.45 -21.19 -40.14
CA CYS A 40 14.03 -20.01 -40.77
C CYS A 40 15.47 -20.31 -41.24
N PRO A 41 15.63 -21.19 -42.24
CA PRO A 41 16.95 -21.49 -42.79
C PRO A 41 17.55 -20.26 -43.48
N LEU A 42 18.88 -20.27 -43.64
CA LEU A 42 19.61 -19.24 -44.36
C LEU A 42 19.02 -19.01 -45.76
N LEU A 43 18.70 -17.75 -46.08
CA LEU A 43 18.11 -17.37 -47.36
C LEU A 43 19.07 -17.68 -48.50
N SER A 44 18.60 -18.47 -49.47
CA SER A 44 19.27 -18.63 -50.76
C SER A 44 18.73 -17.61 -51.75
N TYR A 45 19.61 -16.79 -52.33
CA TYR A 45 19.22 -15.76 -53.29
C TYR A 45 19.21 -16.32 -54.71
N PRO A 46 18.05 -16.34 -55.40
CA PRO A 46 18.00 -16.73 -56.81
C PRO A 46 18.69 -15.69 -57.69
N SER A 47 19.23 -16.14 -58.82
CA SER A 47 19.96 -15.27 -59.77
C SER A 47 19.06 -14.59 -60.80
N SER A 48 17.84 -15.11 -61.01
CA SER A 48 16.86 -14.55 -61.93
C SER A 48 15.98 -13.50 -61.25
N LYS A 49 15.68 -12.40 -61.95
CA LYS A 49 14.83 -11.32 -61.43
C LYS A 49 13.41 -11.79 -61.09
N GLN A 50 12.83 -12.68 -61.90
CA GLN A 50 11.46 -13.17 -61.69
C GLN A 50 11.37 -14.06 -60.44
N GLU A 51 12.32 -14.98 -60.25
CA GLU A 51 12.41 -15.85 -59.09
C GLU A 51 12.63 -15.05 -57.78
N LEU A 52 13.38 -13.94 -57.87
CA LEU A 52 13.57 -13.04 -56.73
C LEU A 52 12.29 -12.30 -56.35
N GLU A 53 11.50 -11.85 -57.33
CA GLU A 53 10.20 -11.21 -57.10
C GLU A 53 9.18 -12.18 -56.47
N GLU A 54 9.20 -13.44 -56.87
CA GLU A 54 8.37 -14.51 -56.28
C GLU A 54 8.79 -14.82 -54.84
N LEU A 55 10.09 -15.00 -54.59
CA LEU A 55 10.63 -15.21 -53.23
C LEU A 55 10.25 -14.06 -52.27
N CYS A 56 10.34 -12.81 -52.73
CA CYS A 56 9.94 -11.65 -51.92
C CYS A 56 8.45 -11.67 -51.56
N LYS A 57 7.57 -12.06 -52.50
CA LYS A 57 6.12 -12.18 -52.23
C LYS A 57 5.82 -13.32 -51.26
N GLU A 58 6.49 -14.45 -51.41
CA GLU A 58 6.35 -15.59 -50.49
C GLU A 58 6.82 -15.26 -49.07
N LEU A 59 7.96 -14.59 -48.93
CA LEU A 59 8.47 -14.15 -47.63
C LEU A 59 7.53 -13.14 -46.97
N HIS A 60 7.00 -12.19 -47.74
CA HIS A 60 6.04 -11.22 -47.22
C HIS A 60 4.77 -11.89 -46.68
N ALA A 61 4.19 -12.83 -47.44
CA ALA A 61 3.02 -13.58 -46.97
C ALA A 61 3.33 -14.44 -45.74
N LYS A 62 4.52 -15.05 -45.66
CA LYS A 62 4.96 -15.80 -44.47
C LYS A 62 5.14 -14.92 -43.25
N ILE A 63 5.66 -13.70 -43.41
CA ILE A 63 5.82 -12.73 -42.33
C ILE A 63 4.45 -12.39 -41.72
N ASP A 64 3.44 -12.13 -42.54
CA ASP A 64 2.09 -11.79 -42.05
C ASP A 64 1.51 -12.92 -41.18
N VAL A 65 1.64 -14.18 -41.62
CA VAL A 65 1.17 -15.36 -40.87
C VAL A 65 1.94 -15.52 -39.55
N ILE A 66 3.28 -15.43 -39.58
CA ILE A 66 4.12 -15.56 -38.38
C ILE A 66 3.84 -14.43 -37.38
N ASP A 67 3.56 -13.22 -37.86
CA ASP A 67 3.25 -12.07 -37.01
C ASP A 67 1.91 -12.24 -36.29
N GLU A 68 0.90 -12.80 -36.95
CA GLU A 68 -0.38 -13.15 -36.32
C GLU A 68 -0.19 -14.25 -35.27
N GLU A 69 0.58 -15.30 -35.58
CA GLU A 69 0.90 -16.36 -34.63
C GLU A 69 1.68 -15.84 -33.41
N ARG A 70 2.69 -14.97 -33.65
CA ARG A 70 3.45 -14.29 -32.59
C ARG A 70 2.52 -13.52 -31.68
N TYR A 71 1.61 -12.72 -32.24
CA TYR A 71 0.65 -11.92 -31.47
C TYR A 71 -0.24 -12.80 -30.57
N ILE A 72 -0.77 -13.90 -31.12
CA ILE A 72 -1.60 -14.85 -30.36
C ILE A 72 -0.80 -15.50 -29.22
N LEU A 73 0.44 -15.92 -29.49
CA LEU A 73 1.30 -16.54 -28.48
C LEU A 73 1.71 -15.55 -27.39
N GLU A 74 2.02 -14.30 -27.76
CA GLU A 74 2.35 -13.23 -26.81
C GLU A 74 1.17 -12.94 -25.88
N HIS A 75 -0.04 -12.80 -26.43
CA HIS A 75 -1.24 -12.59 -25.63
C HIS A 75 -1.48 -13.76 -24.64
N LYS A 76 -1.31 -15.01 -25.09
CA LYS A 76 -1.41 -16.19 -24.20
C LYS A 76 -0.35 -16.16 -23.10
N ALA A 77 0.88 -15.79 -23.42
CA ALA A 77 1.95 -15.68 -22.43
C ALA A 77 1.63 -14.60 -21.38
N ILE A 78 1.13 -13.43 -21.80
CA ILE A 78 0.70 -12.35 -20.90
C ILE A 78 -0.40 -12.82 -19.95
N MET A 79 -1.44 -13.49 -20.47
CA MET A 79 -2.52 -14.03 -19.64
C MET A 79 -2.00 -14.97 -18.54
N VAL A 80 -1.08 -15.87 -18.89
CA VAL A 80 -0.46 -16.81 -17.92
C VAL A 80 0.40 -16.06 -16.90
N VAL A 81 1.17 -15.07 -17.33
CA VAL A 81 1.99 -14.24 -16.44
C VAL A 81 1.12 -13.47 -15.45
N ASP A 82 0.00 -12.91 -15.90
CA ASP A 82 -0.92 -12.17 -15.04
C ASP A 82 -1.66 -13.10 -14.06
N GLU A 83 -2.05 -14.31 -14.48
CA GLU A 83 -2.59 -15.32 -13.58
C GLU A 83 -1.57 -15.68 -12.47
N VAL A 84 -0.29 -15.85 -12.82
CA VAL A 84 0.77 -16.09 -11.84
C VAL A 84 0.93 -14.91 -10.88
N LYS A 85 0.87 -13.66 -11.36
CA LYS A 85 0.90 -12.47 -10.51
C LYS A 85 -0.27 -12.46 -9.52
N ASP A 86 -1.48 -12.72 -10.00
CA ASP A 86 -2.69 -12.78 -9.17
C ASP A 86 -2.61 -13.88 -8.11
N LEU A 87 -2.12 -15.07 -8.49
CA LEU A 87 -1.88 -16.16 -7.54
C LEU A 87 -0.81 -15.78 -6.51
N ASN A 88 0.25 -15.09 -6.91
CA ASN A 88 1.28 -14.64 -5.98
C ASN A 88 0.74 -13.60 -4.98
N ILE A 89 -0.13 -12.68 -5.42
CA ILE A 89 -0.84 -11.76 -4.52
C ILE A 89 -1.70 -12.53 -3.51
N LYS A 90 -2.48 -13.51 -3.97
CA LYS A 90 -3.28 -14.38 -3.08
C LYS A 90 -2.40 -15.11 -2.05
N ILE A 91 -1.23 -15.61 -2.47
CA ILE A 91 -0.25 -16.24 -1.56
C ILE A 91 0.23 -15.25 -0.49
N VAL A 92 0.56 -14.02 -0.88
CA VAL A 92 1.02 -12.97 0.05
C VAL A 92 -0.07 -12.60 1.06
N ASP A 93 -1.31 -12.42 0.61
CA ASP A 93 -2.46 -12.12 1.47
C ASP A 93 -2.74 -13.25 2.49
N LEU A 94 -2.63 -14.51 2.05
CA LEU A 94 -2.75 -15.67 2.93
C LEU A 94 -1.59 -15.73 3.94
N LYS A 95 -0.36 -15.45 3.51
CA LYS A 95 0.83 -15.40 4.37
C LYS A 95 0.76 -14.25 5.39
N GLY A 96 0.16 -13.13 5.02
CA GLY A 96 -0.09 -11.97 5.89
C GLY A 96 -1.13 -12.23 6.99
N LYS A 97 -2.16 -13.03 6.72
CA LYS A 97 -3.19 -13.42 7.70
C LYS A 97 -2.69 -14.36 8.81
N PHE A 98 -1.56 -15.04 8.60
CA PHE A 98 -1.06 -16.11 9.49
C PHE A 98 0.36 -15.89 10.04
N LYS A 99 0.89 -14.66 10.08
CA LYS A 99 2.09 -14.39 10.89
C LYS A 99 1.75 -14.55 12.37
N LYS A 100 2.06 -15.72 12.94
CA LYS A 100 2.03 -15.96 14.38
C LYS A 100 2.87 -14.86 15.03
N PRO A 101 2.28 -13.97 15.85
CA PRO A 101 3.04 -12.90 16.48
C PRO A 101 4.24 -13.51 17.23
N PRO A 102 5.44 -12.93 17.14
CA PRO A 102 6.58 -13.44 17.88
C PRO A 102 6.19 -13.50 19.35
N LEU A 103 6.19 -14.71 19.91
CA LEU A 103 5.77 -14.93 21.29
C LEU A 103 6.75 -14.16 22.19
N LYS A 104 6.31 -13.01 22.72
CA LYS A 104 7.08 -12.31 23.75
C LYS A 104 7.15 -13.23 24.96
N LYS A 105 8.36 -13.46 25.46
CA LYS A 105 8.60 -14.19 26.71
C LYS A 105 7.91 -13.40 27.83
N VAL A 106 6.73 -13.85 28.25
CA VAL A 106 6.03 -13.30 29.40
C VAL A 106 6.92 -13.61 30.61
N ARG A 107 7.46 -12.57 31.25
CA ARG A 107 8.45 -12.73 32.32
C ARG A 107 7.88 -13.45 33.54
N MET A 108 6.56 -13.35 33.79
CA MET A 108 5.83 -14.07 34.85
C MET A 108 4.36 -14.27 34.48
N SER A 109 3.80 -15.47 34.70
CA SER A 109 2.35 -15.71 34.56
C SER A 109 1.58 -15.00 35.68
N ALA A 110 0.30 -14.68 35.45
CA ALA A 110 -0.56 -14.11 36.48
C ALA A 110 -0.60 -14.99 37.74
N ASP A 111 -0.62 -16.31 37.55
CA ASP A 111 -0.55 -17.30 38.63
C ASP A 111 0.77 -17.22 39.41
N ALA A 112 1.90 -17.03 38.73
CA ALA A 112 3.21 -16.88 39.38
C ALA A 112 3.31 -15.58 40.20
N MET A 113 2.69 -14.49 39.74
CA MET A 113 2.63 -13.24 40.50
C MET A 113 1.69 -13.35 41.72
N LEU A 114 0.52 -13.97 41.56
CA LEU A 114 -0.43 -14.16 42.66
C LEU A 114 0.14 -15.08 43.75
N GLN A 115 0.83 -16.15 43.35
CA GLN A 115 1.46 -17.07 44.28
C GLN A 115 2.65 -16.44 45.03
N ALA A 116 3.38 -15.52 44.40
CA ALA A 116 4.45 -14.75 45.04
C ALA A 116 3.93 -13.67 46.01
N LEU A 117 2.77 -13.07 45.74
CA LEU A 117 2.20 -11.97 46.56
C LEU A 117 1.29 -12.46 47.70
N LEU A 118 0.55 -13.56 47.50
CA LEU A 118 -0.47 -14.04 48.44
C LEU A 118 -0.08 -15.33 49.18
N GLY A 119 1.06 -15.91 48.83
CA GLY A 119 1.55 -17.16 49.43
C GLY A 119 0.58 -18.34 49.29
N SER A 120 0.68 -19.31 50.18
CA SER A 120 -0.13 -20.56 50.15
C SER A 120 -1.63 -20.36 50.48
N LYS A 121 -2.08 -19.14 50.78
CA LYS A 121 -3.48 -18.85 51.15
C LYS A 121 -4.45 -18.77 49.96
N HIS A 122 -3.97 -18.70 48.72
CA HIS A 122 -4.83 -18.69 47.54
C HIS A 122 -4.43 -19.80 46.56
N LYS A 123 -5.11 -20.94 46.64
CA LYS A 123 -5.01 -22.04 45.67
C LYS A 123 -6.22 -22.02 44.74
N VAL A 124 -6.36 -20.94 43.98
CA VAL A 124 -7.34 -20.84 42.89
C VAL A 124 -6.59 -21.11 41.60
N SER A 125 -6.72 -22.33 41.07
CA SER A 125 -6.30 -22.62 39.69
C SER A 125 -7.21 -21.83 38.75
N MET A 126 -6.61 -21.01 37.86
CA MET A 126 -7.32 -20.28 36.82
C MET A 126 -7.69 -21.17 35.61
N ASP A 127 -7.72 -22.50 35.77
CA ASP A 127 -8.18 -23.41 34.72
C ASP A 127 -9.69 -23.31 34.56
N LEU A 128 -10.12 -22.83 33.39
CA LEU A 128 -11.53 -22.78 32.99
C LEU A 128 -12.24 -24.16 33.05
N ARG A 129 -11.46 -25.25 33.09
CA ARG A 129 -11.98 -26.62 33.23
C ARG A 129 -12.54 -26.93 34.62
N ALA A 130 -12.01 -26.30 35.68
CA ALA A 130 -12.39 -26.62 37.06
C ALA A 130 -13.74 -26.00 37.48
N ASN A 131 -14.22 -24.97 36.76
CA ASN A 131 -15.46 -24.25 37.06
C ASN A 131 -16.66 -24.62 36.16
N LEU A 132 -16.51 -25.63 35.30
CA LEU A 132 -17.64 -26.14 34.50
C LEU A 132 -18.53 -27.02 35.38
N LYS A 133 -19.66 -26.46 35.84
CA LYS A 133 -20.71 -27.21 36.55
C LYS A 133 -21.28 -28.33 35.66
N GLN A 134 -21.37 -29.54 36.19
CA GLN A 134 -22.27 -30.57 35.65
C GLN A 134 -23.71 -30.08 35.81
N VAL A 135 -24.41 -29.94 34.68
CA VAL A 135 -25.80 -29.47 34.67
C VAL A 135 -26.72 -30.62 35.10
N LYS A 136 -27.22 -30.55 36.34
CA LYS A 136 -28.56 -31.07 36.65
C LYS A 136 -29.57 -29.98 36.27
N LYS A 137 -30.54 -30.38 35.45
CA LYS A 137 -31.53 -29.52 34.81
C LYS A 137 -32.65 -29.23 35.81
N GLU A 138 -32.75 -28.00 36.28
CA GLU A 138 -33.96 -27.50 36.94
C GLU A 138 -34.34 -26.15 36.30
N VAL A 139 -35.58 -26.09 35.84
CA VAL A 139 -36.20 -24.95 35.17
C VAL A 139 -36.79 -24.04 36.22
N LYS A 140 -36.43 -22.75 36.20
CA LYS A 140 -37.21 -21.69 36.84
C LYS A 140 -37.13 -20.42 35.99
N GLU A 141 -38.29 -20.02 35.48
CA GLU A 141 -38.54 -18.76 34.79
C GLU A 141 -38.68 -17.64 35.82
N GLU A 142 -37.94 -16.53 35.63
CA GLU A 142 -38.24 -15.26 36.31
C GLU A 142 -38.05 -14.06 35.35
N GLY A 143 -39.19 -13.54 34.88
CA GLY A 143 -39.55 -12.12 34.89
C GLY A 143 -38.57 -11.07 34.37
N LEU A 144 -38.64 -10.78 33.06
CA LEU A 144 -38.10 -9.55 32.46
C LEU A 144 -38.94 -8.32 32.86
N ARG A 145 -38.47 -7.55 33.86
CA ARG A 145 -38.90 -6.15 34.07
C ARG A 145 -37.86 -5.20 33.49
N MET A 146 -37.95 -4.94 32.18
CA MET A 146 -37.14 -3.94 31.49
C MET A 146 -37.64 -2.54 31.88
N LYS A 147 -36.86 -1.79 32.65
CA LYS A 147 -37.12 -0.37 32.96
C LYS A 147 -37.12 0.45 31.66
N VAL A 148 -38.29 0.93 31.28
CA VAL A 148 -38.54 1.90 30.21
C VAL A 148 -38.11 3.29 30.68
N ILE A 149 -36.82 3.56 30.71
CA ILE A 149 -36.28 4.94 30.88
C ILE A 149 -35.01 5.04 30.04
N ARG A 150 -35.15 5.35 28.73
CA ARG A 150 -34.12 5.85 27.77
C ARG A 150 -34.56 5.81 26.28
N LYS A 151 -35.87 5.77 25.96
CA LYS A 151 -36.33 5.74 24.55
C LYS A 151 -36.51 7.10 23.87
N ARG A 152 -36.59 8.23 24.59
CA ARG A 152 -36.85 9.55 23.94
C ARG A 152 -35.61 10.21 23.32
N ASP A 153 -34.43 10.04 23.90
CA ASP A 153 -33.21 10.66 23.36
C ASP A 153 -32.58 9.85 22.21
N GLY A 154 -32.82 8.53 22.17
CA GLY A 154 -32.35 7.64 21.11
C GLY A 154 -33.11 7.76 19.79
N LEU A 155 -34.42 8.05 19.82
CA LEU A 155 -35.20 8.25 18.58
C LEU A 155 -34.84 9.54 17.86
N ARG A 156 -34.65 10.66 18.58
CA ARG A 156 -34.17 11.91 17.97
C ARG A 156 -32.74 11.77 17.44
N ALA A 157 -31.87 11.08 18.17
CA ALA A 157 -30.52 10.80 17.69
C ALA A 157 -30.55 9.93 16.42
N ALA A 158 -31.41 8.91 16.34
CA ALA A 158 -31.56 8.07 15.15
C ALA A 158 -32.14 8.83 13.94
N GLU A 159 -33.12 9.71 14.14
CA GLU A 159 -33.67 10.59 13.10
C GLU A 159 -32.63 11.59 12.59
N VAL A 160 -31.86 12.21 13.49
CA VAL A 160 -30.77 13.12 13.13
C VAL A 160 -29.63 12.39 12.43
N PHE A 161 -29.22 11.20 12.90
CA PHE A 161 -28.23 10.36 12.23
C PHE A 161 -28.70 9.93 10.84
N SER A 162 -29.96 9.53 10.70
CA SER A 162 -30.53 9.14 9.40
C SER A 162 -30.58 10.32 8.44
N LYS A 163 -30.90 11.52 8.92
CA LYS A 163 -30.95 12.74 8.09
C LYS A 163 -29.56 13.21 7.66
N ILE A 164 -28.58 13.17 8.56
CA ILE A 164 -27.17 13.50 8.25
C ILE A 164 -26.58 12.48 7.26
N TYR A 165 -26.85 11.18 7.46
CA TYR A 165 -26.36 10.13 6.57
C TYR A 165 -26.99 10.23 5.17
N TRP A 166 -28.30 10.52 5.10
CA TRP A 166 -29.02 10.74 3.85
C TRP A 166 -28.46 11.96 3.09
N SER A 167 -28.29 13.10 3.76
CA SER A 167 -27.71 14.29 3.13
C SER A 167 -26.25 14.10 2.70
N CYS A 168 -25.45 13.33 3.44
CA CYS A 168 -24.09 12.97 3.05
C CYS A 168 -24.07 12.10 1.78
N TRP A 169 -24.98 11.13 1.70
CA TRP A 169 -25.14 10.27 0.54
C TRP A 169 -25.60 11.06 -0.70
N GLU A 170 -26.57 11.97 -0.56
CA GLU A 170 -27.02 12.86 -1.63
C GLU A 170 -25.88 13.72 -2.18
N LEU A 171 -25.07 14.32 -1.29
CA LEU A 171 -23.88 15.08 -1.70
C LEU A 171 -22.86 14.21 -2.42
N GLN A 172 -22.58 13.01 -1.92
CA GLN A 172 -21.66 12.08 -2.58
C GLN A 172 -22.16 11.68 -3.97
N SER A 173 -23.46 11.42 -4.12
CA SER A 173 -24.08 11.12 -5.41
C SER A 173 -24.00 12.29 -6.38
N LEU A 174 -24.24 13.52 -5.91
CA LEU A 174 -24.13 14.73 -6.73
C LEU A 174 -22.69 14.93 -7.22
N VAL A 175 -21.70 14.77 -6.33
CA VAL A 175 -20.28 14.88 -6.67
C VAL A 175 -19.88 13.85 -7.73
N LEU A 176 -20.33 12.60 -7.58
CA LEU A 176 -20.07 11.55 -8.57
C LEU A 176 -20.73 11.87 -9.93
N SER A 177 -21.96 12.39 -9.93
CA SER A 177 -22.64 12.81 -11.15
C SER A 177 -21.89 13.93 -11.87
N ILE A 178 -21.42 14.94 -11.13
CA ILE A 178 -20.65 16.05 -11.69
C ILE A 178 -19.30 15.55 -12.23
N ALA A 179 -18.59 14.73 -11.46
CA ALA A 179 -17.33 14.13 -11.88
C ALA A 179 -17.48 13.32 -13.18
N ASN A 180 -18.56 12.53 -13.31
CA ASN A 180 -18.84 11.80 -14.54
C ASN A 180 -19.02 12.72 -15.75
N THR A 181 -19.83 13.78 -15.61
CA THR A 181 -19.99 14.77 -16.69
C THR A 181 -18.71 15.53 -17.04
N ILE A 182 -17.77 15.69 -16.11
CA ILE A 182 -16.46 16.30 -16.39
C ILE A 182 -15.59 15.32 -17.18
N MET A 183 -15.53 14.05 -16.76
CA MET A 183 -14.78 13.00 -17.48
C MET A 183 -15.28 12.83 -18.91
N GLU A 184 -16.59 12.79 -19.14
CA GLU A 184 -17.17 12.69 -20.49
C GLU A 184 -16.77 13.87 -21.39
N LYS A 185 -16.68 15.08 -20.83
CA LYS A 185 -16.23 16.27 -21.57
C LYS A 185 -14.74 16.22 -21.87
N GLU A 186 -13.93 15.77 -20.92
CA GLU A 186 -12.48 15.58 -21.12
C GLU A 186 -12.21 14.53 -22.20
N ASP A 187 -12.90 13.39 -22.17
CA ASP A 187 -12.78 12.34 -23.18
C ASP A 187 -13.18 12.83 -24.57
N ALA A 188 -14.28 13.59 -24.67
CA ALA A 188 -14.68 14.21 -25.93
C ALA A 188 -13.63 15.22 -26.44
N GLN A 189 -13.05 16.02 -25.54
CA GLN A 189 -12.00 16.97 -25.90
C GLN A 189 -10.72 16.26 -26.37
N LEU A 190 -10.32 15.16 -25.72
CA LEU A 190 -9.15 14.38 -26.13
C LEU A 190 -9.31 13.79 -27.54
N ILE A 191 -10.51 13.38 -27.93
CA ILE A 191 -10.79 12.90 -29.29
C ILE A 191 -10.62 14.05 -30.29
N ILE A 192 -11.19 15.23 -30.00
CA ILE A 192 -11.06 16.41 -30.84
C ILE A 192 -9.59 16.84 -30.97
N ASP A 193 -8.86 16.89 -29.87
CA ASP A 193 -7.44 17.28 -29.85
C ASP A 193 -6.59 16.25 -30.63
N ARG A 194 -6.91 14.96 -30.53
CA ARG A 194 -6.27 13.90 -31.33
C ARG A 194 -6.54 14.08 -32.81
N GLU A 195 -7.78 14.35 -33.21
CA GLU A 195 -8.14 14.57 -34.62
C GLU A 195 -7.47 15.83 -35.18
N ALA A 196 -7.42 16.92 -34.41
CA ALA A 196 -6.71 18.14 -34.77
C ALA A 196 -5.21 17.87 -34.97
N TYR A 197 -4.58 17.14 -34.04
CA TYR A 197 -3.17 16.75 -34.14
C TYR A 197 -2.91 15.86 -35.37
N MET A 198 -3.76 14.88 -35.64
CA MET A 198 -3.61 14.01 -36.81
C MET A 198 -3.79 14.78 -38.12
N THR A 199 -4.69 15.77 -38.16
CA THR A 199 -4.90 16.61 -39.34
C THR A 199 -3.68 17.48 -39.65
N GLU A 200 -3.01 18.01 -38.63
CA GLU A 200 -1.80 18.83 -38.78
C GLU A 200 -0.57 17.99 -39.17
N ASN A 201 -0.39 16.83 -38.53
CA ASN A 201 0.83 16.02 -38.67
C ASN A 201 0.75 14.93 -39.74
N CYS A 202 -0.45 14.49 -40.11
CA CYS A 202 -0.69 13.46 -41.11
C CYS A 202 -1.92 13.82 -41.96
N PRO A 203 -1.84 14.88 -42.77
CA PRO A 203 -2.95 15.28 -43.64
C PRO A 203 -3.22 14.20 -44.71
N PRO A 204 -4.45 14.14 -45.26
CA PRO A 204 -4.79 13.20 -46.32
C PRO A 204 -3.82 13.30 -47.50
N LEU A 205 -3.35 12.14 -47.96
CA LEU A 205 -2.40 12.03 -49.06
C LEU A 205 -3.01 12.60 -50.36
N SER A 206 -2.37 13.62 -50.90
CA SER A 206 -2.66 14.13 -52.25
C SER A 206 -1.82 13.38 -53.26
N MET A 207 -2.45 12.58 -54.13
CA MET A 207 -1.75 11.79 -55.15
C MET A 207 -1.27 12.68 -56.30
N PRO A 208 0.05 12.79 -56.56
CA PRO A 208 0.55 13.55 -57.69
C PRO A 208 0.28 12.81 -59.02
N SER A 209 0.08 13.58 -60.09
CA SER A 209 -0.28 13.06 -61.43
C SER A 209 0.92 12.62 -62.27
N SER A 210 2.15 13.01 -61.89
CA SER A 210 3.40 12.65 -62.58
C SER A 210 4.08 11.46 -61.91
N THR A 211 4.68 10.57 -62.71
CA THR A 211 5.41 9.40 -62.22
C THR A 211 6.67 9.77 -61.44
N ALA A 212 7.35 10.86 -61.81
CA ALA A 212 8.52 11.35 -61.10
C ALA A 212 8.17 11.88 -59.70
N ASP A 213 7.10 12.68 -59.62
CA ASP A 213 6.61 13.26 -58.36
C ASP A 213 6.09 12.17 -57.40
N LEU A 214 5.48 11.10 -57.95
CA LEU A 214 5.09 9.91 -57.19
C LEU A 214 6.29 9.20 -56.57
N GLN A 215 7.37 8.99 -57.33
CA GLN A 215 8.58 8.36 -56.82
C GLN A 215 9.24 9.20 -55.71
N GLU A 216 9.23 10.52 -55.83
CA GLU A 216 9.76 11.41 -54.80
C GLU A 216 8.90 11.40 -53.53
N LEU A 217 7.57 11.41 -53.67
CA LEU A 217 6.63 11.29 -52.55
C LEU A 217 6.84 9.97 -51.80
N CYS A 218 6.95 8.84 -52.50
CA CYS A 218 7.20 7.54 -51.87
C CYS A 218 8.51 7.51 -51.06
N LYS A 219 9.59 8.12 -51.59
CA LYS A 219 10.87 8.23 -50.86
C LYS A 219 10.74 9.09 -49.61
N LYS A 220 10.02 10.21 -49.68
CA LYS A 220 9.77 11.10 -48.54
C LYS A 220 8.95 10.41 -47.45
N LEU A 221 7.88 9.70 -47.83
CA LEU A 221 7.04 8.96 -46.89
C LEU A 221 7.84 7.84 -46.19
N HIS A 222 8.67 7.11 -46.92
CA HIS A 222 9.51 6.06 -46.32
C HIS A 222 10.45 6.62 -45.26
N GLN A 223 11.15 7.73 -45.55
CA GLN A 223 12.01 8.40 -44.57
C GLN A 223 11.22 8.96 -43.37
N GLN A 224 10.00 9.45 -43.59
CA GLN A 224 9.14 9.94 -42.51
C GLN A 224 8.65 8.79 -41.62
N ILE A 225 8.32 7.63 -42.21
CA ILE A 225 7.91 6.43 -41.45
C ILE A 225 9.04 6.00 -40.51
N ASP A 226 10.28 5.87 -41.01
CA ASP A 226 11.42 5.47 -40.19
C ASP A 226 11.61 6.40 -38.99
N LYS A 227 11.51 7.72 -39.22
CA LYS A 227 11.63 8.73 -38.16
C LYS A 227 10.50 8.64 -37.13
N VAL A 228 9.25 8.52 -37.59
CA VAL A 228 8.09 8.43 -36.70
C VAL A 228 8.10 7.14 -35.89
N ASP A 229 8.57 6.03 -36.47
CA ASP A 229 8.69 4.76 -35.76
C ASP A 229 9.78 4.81 -34.67
N GLU A 230 10.91 5.48 -34.92
CA GLU A 230 11.91 5.75 -33.88
C GLU A 230 11.32 6.59 -32.73
N GLU A 231 10.62 7.69 -33.06
CA GLU A 231 9.93 8.54 -32.07
C GLU A 231 8.87 7.75 -31.28
N ARG A 232 8.09 6.90 -31.96
CA ARG A 232 7.09 6.00 -31.35
C ARG A 232 7.74 5.04 -30.36
N TYR A 233 8.88 4.45 -30.73
CA TYR A 233 9.61 3.51 -29.87
C TYR A 233 10.12 4.18 -28.59
N ASP A 234 10.68 5.38 -28.72
CA ASP A 234 11.15 6.18 -27.57
C ASP A 234 10.01 6.60 -26.65
N LEU A 235 8.88 7.03 -27.22
CA LEU A 235 7.68 7.37 -26.46
C LEU A 235 7.10 6.16 -25.73
N ASN A 236 7.01 5.01 -26.40
CA ASN A 236 6.54 3.77 -25.79
C ASN A 236 7.45 3.36 -24.61
N THR A 237 8.76 3.46 -24.78
CA THR A 237 9.73 3.18 -23.71
C THR A 237 9.54 4.11 -22.50
N LYS A 238 9.19 5.38 -22.72
CA LYS A 238 8.88 6.33 -21.62
C LYS A 238 7.58 5.94 -20.89
N VAL A 239 6.54 5.59 -21.63
CA VAL A 239 5.26 5.11 -21.07
C VAL A 239 5.47 3.83 -20.25
N ASP A 240 6.24 2.87 -20.75
CA ASP A 240 6.54 1.63 -20.03
C ASP A 240 7.31 1.87 -18.73
N LYS A 241 8.27 2.82 -18.73
CA LYS A 241 8.97 3.23 -17.50
C LYS A 241 8.01 3.85 -16.49
N ALA A 242 7.12 4.74 -16.94
CA ALA A 242 6.12 5.36 -16.07
C ALA A 242 5.14 4.32 -15.51
N ASN A 243 4.68 3.37 -16.33
CA ASN A 243 3.80 2.29 -15.89
C ASN A 243 4.46 1.41 -14.82
N LYS A 244 5.73 1.02 -15.01
CA LYS A 244 6.51 0.27 -14.00
C LYS A 244 6.63 1.05 -12.69
N GLU A 245 6.90 2.36 -12.75
CA GLU A 245 6.96 3.19 -11.55
C GLU A 245 5.61 3.26 -10.84
N ILE A 246 4.50 3.41 -11.57
CA ILE A 246 3.14 3.39 -11.02
C ILE A 246 2.84 2.05 -10.34
N GLU A 247 3.23 0.93 -10.95
CA GLU A 247 3.07 -0.40 -10.36
C GLU A 247 3.87 -0.56 -9.06
N ASP A 248 5.15 -0.17 -9.08
CA ASP A 248 6.00 -0.18 -7.89
C ASP A 248 5.42 0.68 -6.75
N LEU A 249 4.87 1.85 -7.09
CA LEU A 249 4.20 2.73 -6.13
C LEU A 249 2.90 2.11 -5.60
N LYS A 250 2.07 1.49 -6.46
CA LYS A 250 0.87 0.76 -6.04
C LYS A 250 1.20 -0.36 -5.05
N ILE A 251 2.28 -1.12 -5.30
CA ILE A 251 2.75 -2.16 -4.39
C ILE A 251 3.17 -1.55 -3.04
N LYS A 252 3.95 -0.46 -3.05
CA LYS A 252 4.34 0.26 -1.81
C LYS A 252 3.12 0.75 -1.01
N VAL A 253 2.09 1.26 -1.69
CA VAL A 253 0.83 1.67 -1.05
C VAL A 253 0.14 0.48 -0.38
N VAL A 254 0.05 -0.66 -1.05
CA VAL A 254 -0.54 -1.89 -0.49
C VAL A 254 0.25 -2.38 0.72
N ASP A 255 1.58 -2.40 0.65
CA ASP A 255 2.45 -2.80 1.77
C ASP A 255 2.29 -1.90 3.00
N LEU A 256 2.14 -0.58 2.79
CA LEU A 256 1.86 0.37 3.86
C LEU A 256 0.47 0.13 4.46
N ILE A 257 -0.56 -0.05 3.63
CA ILE A 257 -1.92 -0.37 4.10
C ILE A 257 -1.94 -1.70 4.87
N GLY A 258 -1.22 -2.72 4.40
CA GLY A 258 -1.10 -4.03 5.05
C GLY A 258 -0.40 -3.97 6.41
N LYS A 259 0.62 -3.12 6.58
CA LYS A 259 1.28 -2.86 7.87
C LYS A 259 0.37 -2.14 8.87
N PHE A 260 -0.60 -1.35 8.40
CA PHE A 260 -1.45 -0.50 9.22
C PHE A 260 -2.94 -0.88 9.23
N LYS A 261 -3.33 -2.08 8.78
CA LYS A 261 -4.70 -2.56 9.04
C LYS A 261 -4.95 -2.53 10.55
N LYS A 262 -5.77 -1.57 10.99
CA LYS A 262 -6.13 -1.34 12.38
C LYS A 262 -6.54 -2.69 12.97
N PRO A 263 -5.77 -3.25 13.92
CA PRO A 263 -6.10 -4.54 14.50
C PRO A 263 -7.55 -4.47 14.98
N ALA A 264 -8.38 -5.44 14.60
CA ALA A 264 -9.75 -5.50 15.07
C ALA A 264 -9.72 -5.37 16.58
N LEU A 265 -10.23 -4.25 17.11
CA LEU A 265 -10.18 -3.95 18.53
C LEU A 265 -10.99 -5.04 19.23
N LYS A 266 -10.29 -6.02 19.80
CA LYS A 266 -10.94 -7.03 20.63
C LYS A 266 -11.56 -6.29 21.82
N LYS A 267 -12.85 -6.54 22.05
CA LYS A 267 -13.58 -6.02 23.20
C LYS A 267 -12.85 -6.52 24.46
N VAL A 268 -12.05 -5.66 25.07
CA VAL A 268 -11.34 -5.99 26.32
C VAL A 268 -12.41 -6.17 27.37
N ARG A 269 -12.55 -7.39 27.88
CA ARG A 269 -13.70 -7.75 28.73
C ARG A 269 -13.63 -7.07 30.09
N MET A 270 -12.43 -6.69 30.57
CA MET A 270 -12.19 -5.86 31.77
C MET A 270 -10.81 -5.17 31.71
N SER A 271 -10.69 -3.91 32.14
CA SER A 271 -9.37 -3.26 32.34
C SER A 271 -8.71 -3.74 33.64
N ALA A 272 -7.38 -3.61 33.74
CA ALA A 272 -6.64 -3.96 34.96
C ALA A 272 -7.17 -3.18 36.18
N ASP A 273 -7.52 -1.90 35.99
CA ASP A 273 -8.10 -1.06 37.02
C ASP A 273 -9.52 -1.52 37.43
N GLN A 274 -10.35 -1.95 36.47
CA GLN A 274 -11.67 -2.52 36.78
C GLN A 274 -11.58 -3.83 37.56
N MET A 275 -10.58 -4.65 37.25
CA MET A 275 -10.33 -5.91 37.97
C MET A 275 -9.80 -5.65 39.38
N LEU A 276 -8.86 -4.70 39.54
CA LEU A 276 -8.32 -4.33 40.85
C LEU A 276 -9.38 -3.68 41.75
N GLN A 277 -10.22 -2.80 41.20
CA GLN A 277 -11.32 -2.19 41.94
C GLN A 277 -12.38 -3.21 42.38
N ALA A 278 -12.62 -4.26 41.58
CA ALA A 278 -13.54 -5.34 41.93
C ALA A 278 -12.98 -6.30 43.00
N LEU A 279 -11.66 -6.52 43.04
CA LEU A 279 -11.01 -7.47 43.97
C LEU A 279 -10.57 -6.83 45.29
N LEU A 280 -10.15 -5.56 45.28
CA LEU A 280 -9.59 -4.86 46.45
C LEU A 280 -10.55 -3.83 47.05
N GLY A 281 -11.69 -3.58 46.41
CA GLY A 281 -12.68 -2.60 46.84
C GLY A 281 -12.11 -1.18 46.94
N SER A 282 -12.67 -0.36 47.84
CA SER A 282 -12.25 1.03 48.06
C SER A 282 -10.88 1.22 48.73
N LYS A 283 -10.22 0.12 49.14
CA LYS A 283 -9.00 0.19 49.97
C LYS A 283 -7.76 0.62 49.18
N HIS A 284 -7.70 0.40 47.86
CA HIS A 284 -6.56 0.78 47.01
C HIS A 284 -7.06 1.52 45.76
N LYS A 285 -7.06 2.85 45.83
CA LYS A 285 -7.28 3.74 44.68
C LYS A 285 -5.93 4.14 44.09
N VAL A 286 -5.24 3.20 43.45
CA VAL A 286 -4.02 3.48 42.69
C VAL A 286 -4.44 3.63 41.23
N SER A 287 -4.53 4.86 40.74
CA SER A 287 -4.67 5.13 39.31
C SER A 287 -3.31 4.89 38.65
N LEU A 288 -3.22 3.91 37.75
CA LEU A 288 -2.03 3.65 36.91
C LEU A 288 -1.84 4.67 35.78
N ASP A 289 -2.48 5.84 35.88
CA ASP A 289 -2.28 6.95 34.96
C ASP A 289 -0.90 7.56 35.16
N LEU A 290 -0.07 7.52 34.11
CA LEU A 290 1.21 8.23 34.06
C LEU A 290 1.07 9.72 34.38
N ARG A 291 -0.12 10.29 34.16
CA ARG A 291 -0.46 11.69 34.46
C ARG A 291 -0.61 11.98 35.96
N ALA A 292 -0.98 10.98 36.77
CA ALA A 292 -1.19 11.14 38.21
C ALA A 292 0.12 11.16 39.02
N ASN A 293 1.23 10.69 38.43
CA ASN A 293 2.56 10.69 39.05
C ASN A 293 3.43 11.90 38.69
N LEU A 294 2.94 12.81 37.84
CA LEU A 294 3.61 14.07 37.56
C LEU A 294 3.25 15.07 38.68
N LYS A 295 4.25 15.58 39.40
CA LYS A 295 4.05 16.57 40.47
C LYS A 295 3.35 17.82 39.92
N GLN A 296 2.15 18.11 40.42
CA GLN A 296 1.56 19.45 40.30
C GLN A 296 2.48 20.45 41.02
N VAL A 297 3.07 21.39 40.29
CA VAL A 297 3.65 22.59 40.89
C VAL A 297 2.46 23.35 41.48
N LYS A 298 2.35 23.33 42.81
CA LYS A 298 1.32 24.07 43.54
C LYS A 298 1.47 25.56 43.23
N LYS A 299 0.56 26.11 42.43
CA LYS A 299 0.28 27.54 42.47
C LYS A 299 -0.74 27.73 43.58
N GLU A 300 -0.26 27.95 44.79
CA GLU A 300 -1.12 28.35 45.91
C GLU A 300 -1.67 29.74 45.57
N VAL A 301 -2.93 29.80 45.14
CA VAL A 301 -3.71 31.03 45.12
C VAL A 301 -4.09 31.28 46.57
N LYS A 302 -3.23 32.05 47.27
CA LYS A 302 -3.60 32.70 48.52
C LYS A 302 -4.37 33.97 48.12
N GLU A 303 -5.68 33.93 48.33
CA GLU A 303 -6.56 35.07 48.21
C GLU A 303 -6.28 35.99 49.42
N GLU A 304 -5.46 37.01 49.21
CA GLU A 304 -5.38 38.19 50.09
C GLU A 304 -5.65 39.44 49.25
N VAL A 305 -6.47 40.29 49.84
CA VAL A 305 -7.14 41.47 49.26
C VAL A 305 -6.15 42.64 49.07
N SER A 306 -6.49 43.52 48.13
CA SER A 306 -5.98 44.89 47.89
C SER A 306 -4.51 45.04 47.51
N ASP A 307 -4.25 45.22 46.21
CA ASP A 307 -3.80 46.51 45.66
C ASP A 307 -3.58 46.39 44.15
N VAL A 308 -4.57 46.83 43.36
CA VAL A 308 -4.34 47.18 41.95
C VAL A 308 -3.65 48.55 41.97
N GLY A 309 -2.36 48.52 42.30
CA GLY A 309 -1.48 49.68 42.34
C GLY A 309 -1.16 50.19 40.94
N ASP A 310 -1.60 51.42 40.69
CA ASP A 310 -1.26 52.31 39.59
C ASP A 310 0.21 52.17 39.13
N TRP A 311 0.45 51.84 37.85
CA TRP A 311 1.78 51.67 37.26
C TRP A 311 2.49 53.00 36.97
N ARG A 312 2.33 53.98 37.85
CA ARG A 312 3.01 55.26 37.74
C ARG A 312 4.14 55.41 38.76
N LYS A 313 5.35 55.50 38.16
CA LYS A 313 6.57 56.20 38.60
C LYS A 313 7.59 55.40 39.42
N ASN A 314 8.67 55.02 38.75
CA ASN A 314 9.93 55.76 38.91
C ASN A 314 10.79 55.59 37.64
N VAL A 315 10.80 56.60 36.76
CA VAL A 315 11.91 56.75 35.81
C VAL A 315 13.06 57.31 36.65
N GLU A 316 14.20 56.62 36.68
CA GLU A 316 15.42 57.21 37.23
C GLU A 316 15.83 58.37 36.34
N ASP A 317 15.32 59.56 36.63
CA ASP A 317 15.92 60.80 36.18
C ASP A 317 17.36 60.79 36.71
N LYS A 318 18.32 60.65 35.79
CA LYS A 318 19.76 60.80 36.05
C LYS A 318 20.15 62.25 36.37
N ALA A 319 19.30 62.97 37.10
CA ALA A 319 19.58 64.30 37.62
C ALA A 319 20.50 64.16 38.85
N GLY A 320 21.82 64.19 38.61
CA GLY A 320 22.81 64.22 39.69
C GLY A 320 24.13 63.50 39.40
N MET A 321 24.25 62.76 38.29
CA MET A 321 25.51 62.11 37.91
C MET A 321 26.42 63.04 37.09
N GLY A 322 26.77 64.20 37.66
CA GLY A 322 27.67 65.19 37.08
C GLY A 322 29.15 65.00 37.44
N GLY A 323 29.56 63.80 37.87
CA GLY A 323 30.93 63.51 38.29
C GLY A 323 31.43 62.17 37.72
N ARG A 324 32.70 62.13 37.29
CA ARG A 324 33.37 60.93 36.77
C ARG A 324 33.28 59.80 37.81
N LYS A 325 32.62 58.70 37.46
CA LYS A 325 32.58 57.49 38.29
C LYS A 325 34.01 56.97 38.45
N LYS A 326 34.49 56.92 39.70
CA LYS A 326 35.80 56.38 40.07
C LYS A 326 35.68 54.85 40.06
N MET A 327 35.98 54.23 38.93
CA MET A 327 36.30 52.80 38.88
C MET A 327 37.82 52.71 39.06
N PHE A 328 38.28 52.14 40.18
CA PHE A 328 39.65 51.63 40.27
C PHE A 328 39.57 50.14 39.94
N GLU A 329 40.23 49.76 38.85
CA GLU A 329 40.55 48.37 38.54
C GLU A 329 41.54 47.88 39.61
N GLY A 330 41.11 46.93 40.43
CA GLY A 330 41.99 46.26 41.37
C GLY A 330 42.66 45.08 40.68
N GLU A 331 43.97 45.19 40.46
CA GLU A 331 44.87 44.04 40.35
C GLU A 331 45.03 43.42 41.75
N ALA A 332 44.67 42.15 41.89
CA ALA A 332 45.29 41.15 42.76
C ALA A 332 44.74 39.76 42.41
#